data_AF-A0AAV4G172-F1
#
_entry.id   AF-A0AAV4G172-F1
#
_cell.length_a   1.000
_cell.length_b   1.000
_cell.length_c   1.000
_cell.angle_alpha   90.00
_cell.angle_beta   90.00
_cell.angle_gamma   90.00
#
_symmetry.space_group_name_H-M   'P 1'
#
loop_
_entity.id
_entity.type
_entity.pdbx_description
1 polymer ?
#
loop_
_entity_poly.entity_id
_entity_poly.type
_entity_poly.pdbx_seq_one_letter_code
_entity_poly.pdbx_strand_id
1 'polypeptide(L)' 'MQHNLEQQIEARNRSGVSEDALREFSMMFKHFDKDKSGKLDHQEFKSCLRALGYDLPMVEEGQTDPEFQAILDIVDPNR' A
#
# COMPACT_ATOMS: atom_id res chain seq x y z
N MET A 1 23.04 13.54 20.73
CA MET A 1 22.44 12.21 20.47
C MET A 1 20.97 12.20 20.90
N GLN A 2 20.11 13.02 20.29
CA GLN A 2 18.68 13.10 20.66
C GLN A 2 17.74 13.08 19.43
N HIS A 3 18.28 13.08 18.21
CA HIS A 3 17.53 13.19 16.95
C HIS A 3 16.89 11.88 16.43
N ASN A 4 16.91 10.79 17.20
CA ASN A 4 16.39 9.50 16.71
C ASN A 4 15.02 9.14 17.31
N LEU A 5 14.72 9.61 18.53
CA LEU A 5 13.45 9.30 19.20
C LEU A 5 12.30 10.12 18.60
N GLU A 6 12.52 11.40 18.33
CA GLU A 6 11.52 12.29 17.72
C GLU A 6 11.15 11.82 16.31
N GLN A 7 12.12 11.38 15.50
CA GLN A 7 11.85 10.80 14.18
C GLN A 7 11.07 9.48 14.24
N GLN A 8 11.31 8.64 15.25
CA GLN A 8 10.54 7.39 15.44
C GLN A 8 9.12 7.65 15.93
N ILE A 9 8.92 8.64 16.81
CA ILE A 9 7.59 9.07 17.27
C ILE A 9 6.84 9.77 16.12
N GLU A 10 7.54 10.57 15.32
CA GLU A 10 6.97 11.25 14.14
C GLU A 10 6.65 10.27 13.02
N ALA A 11 7.44 9.22 12.78
CA ALA A 11 7.11 8.15 11.84
C ALA A 11 5.89 7.34 12.29
N ARG A 12 5.76 7.08 13.60
CA ARG A 12 4.57 6.43 14.18
C ARG A 12 3.34 7.34 14.15
N ASN A 13 3.52 8.66 14.27
CA ASN A 13 2.44 9.65 14.12
C ASN A 13 2.13 10.02 12.67
N ARG A 14 3.05 9.82 11.72
CA ARG A 14 2.90 10.19 10.30
C ARG A 14 1.94 9.31 9.54
N SER A 15 1.71 8.07 9.97
CA SER A 15 0.74 7.22 9.27
C SER A 15 -0.68 7.72 9.53
N GLY A 16 -1.00 8.20 10.73
CA GLY A 16 -2.39 8.47 11.13
C GLY A 16 -3.30 7.23 11.01
N VAL A 17 -2.71 6.07 10.75
CA VAL A 17 -3.40 4.80 10.50
C VAL A 17 -3.50 4.07 11.82
N SER A 18 -4.74 3.83 12.28
CA SER A 18 -5.02 3.06 13.48
C SER A 18 -4.46 1.64 13.39
N GLU A 19 -4.18 1.01 14.54
CA GLU A 19 -3.71 -0.39 14.60
C GLU A 19 -4.67 -1.36 13.91
N ASP A 20 -5.98 -1.13 14.00
CA ASP A 20 -6.99 -1.92 13.30
C ASP A 20 -6.89 -1.77 11.78
N ALA A 21 -6.70 -0.55 11.27
CA ALA A 21 -6.50 -0.34 9.84
C ALA A 21 -5.21 -1.03 9.36
N LEU A 22 -4.12 -0.96 10.12
CA LEU A 22 -2.88 -1.71 9.82
C LEU A 22 -3.09 -3.23 9.78
N ARG A 23 -3.92 -3.77 10.69
CA ARG A 23 -4.31 -5.19 10.68
C ARG A 23 -5.13 -5.53 9.44
N GLU A 24 -6.10 -4.68 9.08
CA GLU A 24 -6.91 -4.84 7.88
C GLU A 24 -6.04 -4.83 6.61
N PHE A 25 -5.13 -3.86 6.46
CA PHE A 25 -4.14 -3.84 5.38
C PHE A 25 -3.30 -5.11 5.35
N SER A 26 -2.80 -5.56 6.50
CA SER A 26 -1.98 -6.78 6.58
C SER A 26 -2.75 -8.04 6.21
N MET A 27 -4.03 -8.12 6.60
CA MET A 27 -4.90 -9.25 6.25
C MET A 27 -5.22 -9.26 4.76
N MET A 28 -5.55 -8.10 4.18
CA MET A 28 -5.83 -7.99 2.75
C MET A 28 -4.59 -8.25 1.92
N PHE A 29 -3.44 -7.71 2.30
CA PHE A 29 -2.16 -7.99 1.63
C PHE A 29 -1.89 -9.50 1.57
N LYS A 30 -1.99 -10.21 2.70
CA LYS A 30 -1.82 -11.68 2.74
C LYS A 30 -2.87 -12.46 1.97
N HIS A 31 -4.07 -11.90 1.81
CA HIS A 31 -5.14 -12.53 1.05
C HIS A 31 -4.85 -12.48 -0.46
N PHE A 32 -4.28 -11.36 -0.93
CA PHE A 32 -3.93 -11.17 -2.33
C PHE A 32 -2.55 -11.77 -2.69
N ASP A 33 -1.61 -11.83 -1.75
CA ASP A 33 -0.29 -12.49 -1.90
C ASP A 33 -0.45 -14.02 -1.88
N LYS A 34 -1.00 -14.57 -2.98
CA LYS A 34 -1.32 -16.00 -3.09
C LYS A 34 -0.09 -16.87 -3.11
N ASP A 35 0.99 -16.37 -3.72
CA ASP A 35 2.24 -17.11 -3.85
C ASP A 35 3.12 -16.98 -2.60
N LYS A 36 2.75 -16.11 -1.64
CA LYS A 36 3.50 -15.82 -0.41
C LYS A 36 4.89 -15.29 -0.72
N SER A 37 5.05 -14.56 -1.82
CA SER A 37 6.31 -13.87 -2.15
C SER A 37 6.62 -12.76 -1.17
N GLY A 38 5.61 -12.29 -0.42
CA GLY A 38 5.70 -11.05 0.35
C GLY A 38 5.65 -9.81 -0.55
N LYS A 39 5.25 -9.97 -1.82
CA LYS A 39 5.06 -8.91 -2.81
C LYS A 39 3.70 -9.10 -3.46
N LEU A 40 3.12 -8.02 -3.97
CA LEU A 40 1.94 -8.08 -4.83
C LEU A 40 2.35 -7.59 -6.21
N ASP A 41 1.97 -8.31 -7.24
CA ASP A 41 2.08 -7.78 -8.60
C ASP A 41 1.09 -6.61 -8.81
N HIS A 42 1.21 -5.89 -9.93
CA HIS A 42 0.36 -4.73 -10.19
C HIS A 42 -1.14 -5.05 -10.21
N GLN A 43 -1.54 -6.24 -10.69
CA GLN A 43 -2.93 -6.67 -10.74
C GLN A 43 -3.45 -7.05 -9.34
N GLU A 44 -2.63 -7.75 -8.56
CA GLU A 44 -2.93 -8.10 -7.17
C GLU A 44 -3.04 -6.85 -6.30
N PHE A 45 -2.12 -5.89 -6.45
CA PHE A 45 -2.14 -4.64 -5.70
C PHE A 45 -3.35 -3.76 -6.08
N LYS A 46 -3.71 -3.65 -7.37
CA LYS A 46 -4.96 -2.98 -7.79
C LYS A 46 -6.18 -3.61 -7.14
N SER A 47 -6.23 -4.95 -7.11
CA SER A 47 -7.34 -5.70 -6.52
C SER A 47 -7.43 -5.46 -5.01
N CYS A 48 -6.28 -5.42 -4.33
CA CYS A 48 -6.17 -5.10 -2.92
C CYS A 48 -6.69 -3.69 -2.61
N LEU A 49 -6.26 -2.67 -3.36
CA LEU A 49 -6.72 -1.29 -3.18
C LEU A 49 -8.24 -1.15 -3.37
N ARG A 50 -8.82 -1.83 -4.37
CA ARG A 50 -10.28 -1.85 -4.55
C ARG A 50 -11.01 -2.53 -3.39
N ALA A 51 -10.46 -3.62 -2.84
CA ALA A 51 -11.04 -4.29 -1.68
C ALA A 51 -11.01 -3.43 -0.40
N LEU A 52 -10.01 -2.56 -0.31
CA LEU A 52 -9.89 -1.54 0.75
C LEU A 52 -10.82 -0.34 0.53
N GLY A 53 -11.56 -0.29 -0.58
CA GLY A 53 -12.51 0.79 -0.88
C GLY A 53 -11.93 1.95 -1.70
N TYR A 54 -10.73 1.81 -2.29
CA TYR A 54 -10.22 2.78 -3.25
C TYR A 54 -10.89 2.58 -4.61
N ASP A 55 -11.55 3.63 -5.10
CA ASP A 55 -12.17 3.65 -6.42
C ASP A 55 -11.10 3.95 -7.47
N LEU A 56 -10.41 2.89 -7.93
CA LEU A 56 -9.46 3.00 -9.03
C LEU A 56 -10.18 2.78 -10.36
N PRO A 57 -10.03 3.68 -11.35
CA PRO A 57 -10.70 3.55 -12.63
C PRO A 57 -10.38 2.21 -13.31
N MET A 58 -11.35 1.72 -14.09
CA MET A 58 -11.12 0.57 -14.96
C MET A 58 -10.31 1.04 -16.17
N VAL A 59 -9.00 0.79 -16.14
CA VAL A 59 -8.11 0.96 -17.30
C VAL A 59 -8.06 -0.32 -18.12
N GLU A 60 -7.89 -0.18 -19.44
CA GLU A 60 -7.74 -1.32 -20.34
C GLU A 60 -6.46 -2.11 -20.04
N GLU A 61 -6.45 -3.40 -20.37
CA GLU A 61 -5.27 -4.26 -20.20
C GLU A 61 -4.08 -3.68 -20.98
N GLY A 62 -2.99 -3.36 -20.26
CA GLY A 62 -1.79 -2.72 -20.82
C GLY A 62 -1.71 -1.20 -20.64
N GLN A 63 -2.77 -0.53 -20.17
CA GLN A 63 -2.72 0.88 -19.82
C GLN A 63 -2.32 1.08 -18.35
N THR A 64 -1.40 2.03 -18.13
CA THR A 64 -1.00 2.45 -16.79
C THR A 64 -2.00 3.47 -16.27
N ASP A 65 -2.56 3.20 -15.11
CA ASP A 65 -3.43 4.13 -14.41
C ASP A 65 -2.54 5.17 -13.70
N PRO A 66 -2.68 6.47 -14.01
CA PRO A 66 -1.83 7.51 -13.43
C PRO A 66 -2.04 7.69 -11.93
N GLU A 67 -3.26 7.47 -11.42
CA GLU A 67 -3.54 7.52 -9.98
C GLU A 67 -2.92 6.33 -9.27
N PHE A 68 -3.05 5.13 -9.86
CA PHE A 68 -2.39 3.93 -9.37
C PHE A 68 -0.86 4.07 -9.39
N GLN A 69 -0.30 4.67 -10.45
CA GLN A 69 1.14 4.89 -10.56
C GLN A 69 1.62 5.89 -9.50
N ALA A 70 0.87 6.97 -9.26
CA ALA A 70 1.18 7.91 -8.19
C ALA A 70 1.17 7.24 -6.81
N ILE A 71 0.20 6.36 -6.55
CA ILE A 71 0.16 5.57 -5.31
C ILE A 71 1.37 4.65 -5.22
N LEU A 72 1.76 4.00 -6.31
CA LEU A 72 2.94 3.13 -6.33
C LEU A 72 4.26 3.89 -6.12
N ASP A 73 4.45 5.06 -6.71
CA ASP A 73 5.63 5.89 -6.46
C ASP A 73 5.74 6.33 -4.98
N ILE A 74 4.60 6.50 -4.31
CA ILE A 74 4.56 6.86 -2.88
C ILE A 74 4.83 5.64 -2.00
N VAL A 75 4.23 4.49 -2.32
CA VAL A 75 4.27 3.28 -1.48
C VAL A 75 5.54 2.47 -1.71
N ASP A 76 6.04 2.42 -2.95
CA ASP A 76 7.21 1.66 -3.35
C ASP A 76 8.14 2.52 -4.25
N PRO A 77 8.90 3.45 -3.65
CA PRO A 77 9.84 4.30 -4.39
C PRO A 77 11.09 3.56 -4.89
N ASN A 78 11.30 2.27 -4.52
CA ASN A 78 12.51 1.49 -4.83
C ASN A 78 12.24 0.24 -5.69
N ARG A 79 11.14 0.22 -6.46
CA ARG A 79 10.64 -0.89 -7.29
C ARG A 79 11.67 -1.93 -7.75
#